data_AF-A0A9E0QQ27-F1
#
_entry.id   AF-A0A9E0QQ27-F1
#
_cell.length_a   1.000
_cell.length_b   1.000
_cell.length_c   1.000
_cell.angle_alpha   90.00
_cell.angle_beta   90.00
_cell.angle_gamma   90.00
#
_symmetry.space_group_name_H-M   'P 1'
#
loop_
_entity.id
_entity.type
_entity.pdbx_description
1 polymer ?
#
loop_
_entity_poly.entity_id
_entity_poly.type
_entity_poly.pdbx_seq_one_letter_code
_entity_poly.pdbx_strand_id
1 'polypeptide(L)'
;MPSLRNILRRRWWEQDQRCLWCGRWVWMMGMVTRRDATERLWRLTGAKPTRREINRARATAEHLVPKSLGGTNRVSNIVCACQACNVTRGADMASMQPVPGILSNLPLEVQHRVLRLPSASGRGGQSDGRPKRQGENSAISGC
;
A
#
# COMPACT_ATOMS: atom_id res chain seq x y z
N MET A 1 7.89 26.10 -2.43
CA MET A 1 7.29 24.73 -2.44
C MET A 1 7.49 24.11 -1.06
N PRO A 2 6.45 23.56 -0.40
CA PRO A 2 6.62 22.90 0.90
C PRO A 2 7.54 21.68 0.77
N SER A 3 8.36 21.42 1.79
CA SER A 3 9.24 20.25 1.81
C SER A 3 8.43 18.95 1.84
N LEU A 4 9.00 17.87 1.30
CA LEU A 4 8.34 16.54 1.32
C LEU A 4 8.00 16.10 2.74
N ARG A 5 8.83 16.46 3.73
CA ARG A 5 8.58 16.20 5.15
C ARG A 5 7.34 16.94 5.66
N ASN A 6 7.15 18.20 5.27
CA ASN A 6 5.97 18.99 5.66
C ASN A 6 4.69 18.44 5.00
N ILE A 7 4.77 18.02 3.74
CA ILE A 7 3.65 17.38 3.04
C ILE A 7 3.28 16.07 3.73
N LEU A 8 4.26 15.23 4.04
CA LEU A 8 4.02 13.97 4.76
C LEU A 8 3.40 14.23 6.13
N ARG A 9 3.90 15.21 6.89
CA ARG A 9 3.31 15.60 8.19
C ARG A 9 1.84 15.98 8.08
N ARG A 10 1.49 16.76 7.05
CA ARG A 10 0.09 17.12 6.78
C ARG A 10 -0.75 15.89 6.45
N ARG A 11 -0.30 15.03 5.52
CA ARG A 11 -1.02 13.81 5.13
C ARG A 11 -1.18 12.82 6.28
N TRP A 12 -0.19 12.73 7.15
CA TRP A 12 -0.26 11.88 8.34
C TRP A 12 -1.37 12.32 9.29
N TRP A 13 -1.58 13.62 9.48
CA TRP A 13 -2.72 14.13 10.26
C TRP A 13 -4.06 13.93 9.56
N GLU A 14 -4.17 14.28 8.27
CA GLU A 14 -5.42 14.13 7.51
C GLU A 14 -5.88 12.67 7.42
N GLN A 15 -4.95 11.71 7.43
CA GLN A 15 -5.26 10.28 7.37
C GLN A 15 -5.41 9.62 8.75
N ASP A 16 -5.63 10.38 9.82
CA ASP A 16 -5.73 9.86 11.19
C ASP A 16 -4.53 8.96 11.58
N GLN A 17 -3.34 9.32 11.10
CA GLN A 17 -2.10 8.58 11.34
C GLN A 17 -2.16 7.13 10.81
N ARG A 18 -2.95 6.87 9.78
CA ARG A 18 -3.11 5.54 9.17
C ARG A 18 -2.54 5.48 7.76
N CYS A 19 -2.06 4.30 7.39
CA CYS A 19 -1.63 4.01 6.03
C CYS A 19 -2.84 4.02 5.09
N LEU A 20 -2.76 4.72 3.96
CA LEU A 20 -3.84 4.75 2.97
C LEU A 20 -4.22 3.36 2.47
N TRP A 21 -3.22 2.48 2.28
CA TRP A 21 -3.41 1.21 1.59
C TRP A 21 -3.87 0.06 2.48
N CYS A 22 -3.40 0.00 3.74
CA CYS A 22 -3.75 -1.09 4.66
C CYS A 22 -4.50 -0.64 5.91
N GLY A 23 -4.74 0.66 6.09
CA GLY A 23 -5.50 1.21 7.23
C GLY A 23 -4.82 1.11 8.60
N ARG A 24 -3.68 0.41 8.70
CA ARG A 24 -2.92 0.27 9.95
C ARG A 24 -2.33 1.61 10.39
N TRP A 25 -2.25 1.79 11.70
CA TRP A 25 -1.57 2.93 12.32
C TRP A 25 -0.09 2.97 11.90
N VAL A 26 0.43 4.18 11.67
CA VAL A 26 1.81 4.44 11.32
C VAL A 26 2.40 5.56 12.17
N TRP A 27 3.69 5.46 12.46
CA TRP A 27 4.40 6.45 13.27
C TRP A 27 5.33 7.31 12.42
N MET A 28 5.44 8.59 12.76
CA MET A 28 6.30 9.54 12.05
C MET A 28 7.54 9.90 12.86
N MET A 29 8.72 9.76 12.25
CA MET A 29 9.98 10.16 12.86
C MET A 29 10.00 11.67 13.16
N GLY A 30 10.31 12.02 14.41
CA GLY A 30 10.31 13.39 14.91
C GLY A 30 8.95 13.88 15.43
N MET A 31 7.87 13.10 15.23
CA MET A 31 6.57 13.33 15.89
C MET A 31 6.31 12.28 16.98
N VAL A 32 6.75 11.04 16.75
CA VAL A 32 6.62 9.91 17.66
C VAL A 32 7.99 9.25 17.79
N THR A 33 8.45 9.00 19.02
CA THR A 33 9.72 8.30 19.22
C THR A 33 9.60 6.82 18.85
N ARG A 34 10.72 6.16 18.58
CA ARG A 34 10.70 4.71 18.31
C ARG A 34 10.18 3.92 19.52
N ARG A 35 10.47 4.39 20.74
CA ARG A 35 10.00 3.77 21.99
C ARG A 35 8.47 3.83 22.06
N ASP A 36 7.88 5.00 21.86
CA ASP A 36 6.41 5.18 21.93
C ASP A 36 5.70 4.41 20.81
N ALA A 37 6.31 4.39 19.61
CA ALA A 37 5.80 3.58 18.51
C ALA A 37 5.81 2.07 18.83
N THR A 38 6.86 1.59 19.50
CA THR A 38 6.97 0.19 19.96
C THR A 38 5.85 -0.13 20.95
N GLU A 39 5.67 0.72 21.95
CA GLU A 39 4.67 0.55 22.99
C GLU A 39 3.24 0.57 22.42
N ARG A 40 2.93 1.53 21.55
CA ARG A 40 1.61 1.61 20.91
C ARG A 40 1.32 0.40 20.04
N LEU A 41 2.29 -0.03 19.23
CA LEU A 41 2.12 -1.23 18.41
C LEU A 41 1.88 -2.46 19.28
N TRP A 42 2.62 -2.62 20.38
CA TRP A 42 2.39 -3.71 21.33
C TRP A 42 0.97 -3.69 21.88
N ARG A 43 0.45 -2.53 22.30
CA ARG A 43 -0.94 -2.40 22.77
C ARG A 43 -1.97 -2.77 21.69
N LEU A 44 -1.71 -2.43 20.43
CA LEU A 44 -2.62 -2.70 19.32
C LEU A 44 -2.62 -4.16 18.87
N THR A 45 -1.48 -4.85 18.96
CA THR A 45 -1.33 -6.22 18.45
C THR A 45 -1.34 -7.29 19.54
N GLY A 46 -1.20 -6.92 20.81
CA GLY A 46 -1.04 -7.85 21.93
C GLY A 46 0.35 -8.52 22.00
N ALA A 47 1.24 -8.25 21.04
CA ALA A 47 2.57 -8.84 20.96
C ALA A 47 3.65 -7.78 20.80
N LYS A 48 4.78 -7.95 21.50
CA LYS A 48 5.91 -7.02 21.40
C LYS A 48 6.46 -7.01 19.97
N PRO A 49 6.42 -5.87 19.26
CA PRO A 49 6.85 -5.84 17.87
C PRO A 49 8.38 -5.90 17.76
N THR A 50 8.86 -6.60 16.74
CA THR A 50 10.26 -6.61 16.34
C THR A 50 10.69 -5.27 15.76
N ARG A 51 12.01 -5.01 15.73
CA ARG A 51 12.58 -3.81 15.05
C ARG A 51 12.14 -3.72 13.58
N ARG A 52 12.00 -4.87 12.91
CA ARG A 52 11.54 -4.94 11.51
C ARG A 52 10.09 -4.47 11.39
N GLU A 53 9.21 -4.91 12.27
CA GLU A 53 7.79 -4.51 12.27
C GLU A 53 7.62 -3.02 12.58
N ILE A 54 8.36 -2.51 13.58
CA ILE A 54 8.38 -1.07 13.88
C ILE A 54 8.81 -0.27 12.65
N ASN A 55 9.89 -0.68 11.97
CA ASN A 55 10.33 0.00 10.74
C ASN A 55 9.30 -0.11 9.62
N ARG A 56 8.66 -1.26 9.43
CA ARG A 56 7.59 -1.47 8.43
C ARG A 56 6.36 -0.59 8.69
N ALA A 57 6.08 -0.27 9.96
CA ALA A 57 5.00 0.63 10.38
C ALA A 57 5.38 2.12 10.36
N ARG A 58 6.58 2.50 9.90
CA ARG A 58 6.98 3.90 9.78
C ARG A 58 6.23 4.60 8.65
N ALA A 59 5.73 5.80 8.90
CA ALA A 59 5.11 6.66 7.91
C ALA A 59 6.12 7.11 6.84
N THR A 60 5.71 7.07 5.58
CA THR A 60 6.49 7.45 4.41
C THR A 60 5.64 8.31 3.47
N ALA A 61 6.30 9.20 2.73
CA ALA A 61 5.68 9.97 1.67
C ALA A 61 5.56 9.08 0.43
N GLU A 62 4.36 8.59 0.16
CA GLU A 62 4.06 7.77 -1.00
C GLU A 62 3.61 8.66 -2.15
N HIS A 63 4.25 8.50 -3.31
CA HIS A 63 3.82 9.16 -4.54
C HIS A 63 2.68 8.38 -5.20
N LEU A 64 1.55 9.05 -5.47
CA LEU A 64 0.44 8.43 -6.21
C LEU A 64 0.88 8.10 -7.64
N VAL A 65 1.46 9.08 -8.34
CA VAL A 65 2.24 8.86 -9.56
C VAL A 65 3.72 8.84 -9.17
N PRO A 66 4.44 7.71 -9.32
CA PRO A 66 5.86 7.61 -8.99
C PRO A 66 6.73 8.61 -9.74
N LYS A 67 7.88 8.96 -9.16
CA LYS A 67 8.86 9.86 -9.80
C LYS A 67 9.36 9.35 -11.15
N SER A 68 9.55 8.03 -11.28
CA SER A 68 9.95 7.40 -12.56
C SER A 68 8.94 7.59 -13.68
N LEU A 69 7.68 7.88 -13.35
CA LEU A 69 6.60 8.17 -14.29
C LEU A 69 6.26 9.67 -14.33
N GLY A 70 7.20 10.55 -13.95
CA GLY A 70 7.01 12.00 -13.95
C GLY A 70 6.27 12.55 -12.72
N GLY A 71 6.11 11.75 -11.67
CA GLY A 71 5.50 12.16 -10.41
C GLY A 71 6.19 13.33 -9.72
N THR A 72 5.42 14.33 -9.31
CA THR A 72 5.95 15.52 -8.60
C THR A 72 5.86 15.37 -7.08
N ASN A 73 6.62 16.18 -6.33
CA ASN A 73 6.48 16.32 -4.88
C ASN A 73 5.33 17.29 -4.50
N ARG A 74 4.31 17.44 -5.34
CA ARG A 74 3.15 18.29 -5.02
C ARG A 74 2.29 17.63 -3.96
N VAL A 75 1.64 18.44 -3.12
CA VAL A 75 0.75 17.95 -2.06
C VAL A 75 -0.33 17.01 -2.61
N SER A 76 -0.87 17.31 -3.80
CA SER A 76 -1.88 16.50 -4.47
C SER A 76 -1.38 15.14 -5.00
N ASN A 77 -0.07 14.90 -5.03
CA ASN A 77 0.53 13.64 -5.48
C ASN A 77 1.15 12.82 -4.34
N ILE A 78 1.06 13.28 -3.10
CA ILE A 78 1.65 12.60 -1.94
C ILE A 78 0.56 12.18 -0.96
N VAL A 79 0.68 10.95 -0.46
CA VAL A 79 -0.14 10.41 0.65
C VAL A 79 0.77 9.79 1.72
N CYS A 80 0.21 9.51 2.88
CA CYS A 80 0.88 8.80 3.95
C CYS A 80 0.67 7.28 3.78
N ALA A 81 1.77 6.54 3.68
CA ALA A 81 1.77 5.08 3.66
C ALA A 81 2.79 4.52 4.66
N CYS A 82 2.55 3.31 5.16
CA CYS A 82 3.57 2.59 5.90
C CYS A 82 4.72 2.18 4.95
N GLN A 83 5.93 2.05 5.48
CA GLN A 83 7.10 1.66 4.70
C GLN A 83 6.90 0.33 3.97
N ALA A 84 6.17 -0.63 4.58
CA ALA A 84 5.86 -1.90 3.92
C ALA A 84 5.01 -1.72 2.64
N CYS A 85 3.93 -0.95 2.71
CA CYS A 85 3.04 -0.73 1.57
C CYS A 85 3.71 0.10 0.47
N ASN A 86 4.48 1.14 0.85
CA ASN A 86 5.24 1.93 -0.10
C ASN A 86 6.19 1.05 -0.94
N VAL A 87 6.95 0.16 -0.28
CA VAL A 87 7.84 -0.77 -0.98
C VAL A 87 7.06 -1.71 -1.91
N THR A 88 5.97 -2.31 -1.46
CA THR A 88 5.17 -3.22 -2.30
C THR A 88 4.56 -2.49 -3.49
N ARG A 89 4.00 -1.30 -3.28
CA ARG A 89 3.38 -0.51 -4.36
C ARG A 89 4.41 0.07 -5.34
N GLY A 90 5.61 0.39 -4.87
CA GLY A 90 6.73 0.78 -5.72
C GLY A 90 7.17 -0.32 -6.68
N ALA A 91 6.97 -1.60 -6.31
CA ALA A 91 7.22 -2.75 -7.19
C ALA A 91 6.04 -3.03 -8.14
N ASP A 92 4.80 -2.87 -7.66
CA ASP A 92 3.60 -3.03 -8.47
C ASP A 92 2.54 -2.00 -8.05
N MET A 93 2.35 -0.96 -8.88
CA MET A 93 1.41 0.12 -8.61
C MET A 93 -0.05 -0.33 -8.51
N ALA A 94 -0.40 -1.45 -9.16
CA ALA A 94 -1.74 -1.98 -9.23
C ALA A 94 -2.07 -2.94 -8.06
N SER A 95 -1.07 -3.33 -7.27
CA SER A 95 -1.17 -4.35 -6.22
C SER A 95 -2.05 -3.98 -5.03
N MET A 96 -2.43 -2.70 -4.87
CA MET A 96 -3.13 -2.21 -3.69
C MET A 96 -4.30 -1.30 -4.04
N GLN A 97 -5.37 -1.44 -3.27
CA GLN A 97 -6.50 -0.51 -3.25
C GLN A 97 -6.44 0.37 -2.00
N PRO A 98 -6.91 1.61 -2.07
CA PRO A 98 -7.01 2.46 -0.89
C PRO A 98 -8.09 1.94 0.07
N VAL A 99 -7.90 2.16 1.36
CA VAL A 99 -8.96 1.94 2.35
C VAL A 99 -9.98 3.08 2.24
N PRO A 100 -11.25 2.81 1.92
CA PRO A 100 -12.23 3.86 1.62
C PRO A 100 -12.39 4.91 2.73
N GLY A 101 -12.47 4.47 3.99
CA GLY A 101 -12.60 5.39 5.13
C GLY A 101 -11.37 6.26 5.42
N ILE A 102 -10.19 5.89 4.89
CA ILE A 102 -9.00 6.75 4.97
C ILE A 102 -8.95 7.69 3.77
N LEU A 103 -9.35 7.20 2.60
CA LEU A 103 -9.44 8.00 1.38
C LEU A 103 -10.42 9.15 1.55
N SER A 104 -11.57 8.92 2.19
CA SER A 104 -12.60 9.95 2.44
C SER A 104 -12.09 11.14 3.25
N ASN A 105 -11.03 10.97 4.04
CA ASN A 105 -10.46 12.04 4.86
C ASN A 105 -9.46 12.93 4.09
N LEU A 106 -9.06 12.52 2.88
CA LEU A 106 -8.14 13.29 2.05
C LEU A 106 -8.88 14.40 1.27
N PRO A 107 -8.20 15.48 0.85
CA PRO A 107 -8.79 16.48 -0.06
C PRO A 107 -9.28 15.85 -1.37
N LEU A 108 -10.39 16.36 -1.92
CA LEU A 108 -11.04 15.83 -3.13
C LEU A 108 -10.06 15.66 -4.31
N GLU A 109 -9.13 16.60 -4.50
CA GLU A 109 -8.10 16.52 -5.54
C GLU A 109 -7.22 15.25 -5.42
N VAL A 110 -6.96 14.80 -4.19
CA VAL A 110 -6.18 13.60 -3.92
C VAL A 110 -7.05 12.37 -4.08
N GLN A 111 -8.29 12.41 -3.59
CA GLN A 111 -9.25 11.34 -3.78
C GLN A 111 -9.41 11.00 -5.26
N HIS A 112 -9.67 12.01 -6.09
CA HIS A 112 -9.84 11.86 -7.53
C HIS A 112 -8.59 11.29 -8.19
N ARG A 113 -7.39 11.67 -7.73
CA ARG A 113 -6.13 11.14 -8.26
C ARG A 113 -5.94 9.68 -7.89
N VAL A 114 -6.23 9.29 -6.64
CA VAL A 114 -6.15 7.90 -6.18
C VAL A 114 -7.10 7.01 -7.00
N LEU A 115 -8.34 7.44 -7.20
CA LEU A 115 -9.35 6.68 -7.93
C LEU A 115 -9.06 6.50 -9.42
N ARG A 116 -8.14 7.29 -9.98
CA ARG A 116 -7.69 7.17 -11.38
C ARG A 116 -6.43 6.32 -11.55
N LEU A 117 -5.86 5.80 -10.46
CA LEU A 117 -4.70 4.93 -10.55
C LEU A 117 -5.08 3.57 -11.16
N PRO A 118 -4.16 2.94 -11.91
CA PRO A 118 -4.40 1.60 -12.43
C PRO A 118 -4.65 0.62 -11.27
N SER A 119 -5.74 -0.16 -11.37
CA SER A 119 -6.12 -1.20 -10.42
C SER A 119 -5.82 -2.58 -11.00
N ALA A 120 -5.35 -3.52 -10.17
CA ALA A 120 -5.10 -4.91 -10.60
C ALA A 120 -6.35 -5.66 -11.06
N SER A 121 -7.56 -5.12 -10.83
CA SER A 121 -8.84 -5.74 -11.17
C SER A 121 -9.12 -5.87 -12.69
N GLY A 122 -8.15 -5.59 -13.56
CA GLY A 122 -8.26 -5.71 -15.02
C GLY A 122 -7.52 -6.88 -15.68
N ARG A 123 -6.76 -7.70 -14.95
CA ARG A 123 -6.16 -8.94 -15.53
C ARG A 123 -7.16 -10.10 -15.47
N GLY A 124 -8.24 -9.96 -16.24
CA GLY A 124 -9.07 -11.10 -16.62
C GLY A 124 -8.21 -12.06 -17.45
N GLY A 125 -8.11 -13.31 -17.01
CA GLY A 125 -7.39 -14.34 -17.73
C GLY A 125 -8.03 -14.60 -19.10
N GLN A 126 -7.34 -14.20 -20.16
CA GLN A 126 -7.44 -14.93 -21.42
C GLN A 126 -6.59 -16.18 -21.24
N SER A 127 -7.26 -17.27 -20.83
CA SER A 127 -6.71 -18.60 -21.07
C SER A 127 -6.89 -18.84 -22.56
N ASP A 128 -5.80 -18.72 -23.32
CA ASP A 128 -5.76 -19.19 -24.69
C ASP A 128 -6.12 -20.67 -24.67
N GLY A 129 -7.33 -20.96 -25.16
CA GLY A 129 -7.88 -22.29 -25.31
C GLY A 129 -7.04 -23.07 -26.31
N ARG A 130 -6.04 -23.80 -25.81
CA ARG A 130 -5.43 -24.90 -26.56
C ARG A 130 -6.27 -26.15 -26.30
N PRO A 131 -6.98 -26.71 -27.31
CA PRO A 131 -7.77 -27.91 -27.11
C PRO A 131 -6.85 -29.09 -26.74
N LYS A 132 -7.10 -29.70 -25.58
CA LYS A 132 -6.53 -31.00 -25.22
C LYS A 132 -7.09 -32.03 -26.19
N ARG A 133 -6.23 -32.61 -27.03
CA ARG A 133 -6.56 -33.83 -27.78
C ARG A 133 -6.86 -34.94 -26.78
N GLN A 134 -8.10 -35.41 -26.80
CA GLN A 134 -8.48 -36.70 -26.24
C GLN A 134 -8.02 -37.80 -27.20
N GLY A 135 -7.53 -38.89 -26.61
CA GLY A 135 -7.20 -40.19 -27.20
C GLY A 135 -6.79 -41.03 -25.99
N GLU A 136 -7.69 -41.81 -25.39
CA GLU A 136 -7.96 -43.23 -25.74
C GLU A 136 -6.66 -44.06 -25.66
N ASN A 137 -6.56 -45.23 -25.04
CA ASN A 137 -7.46 -46.10 -24.29
C ASN A 137 -6.56 -47.21 -23.68
N SER A 138 -7.16 -48.04 -22.82
CA SER A 138 -6.79 -49.45 -22.56
C SER A 138 -5.79 -49.79 -21.44
N ALA A 139 -6.40 -50.28 -20.36
CA ALA A 139 -6.05 -51.42 -19.50
C ALA A 139 -4.80 -52.26 -19.83
N ILE A 140 -4.12 -52.74 -18.78
CA ILE A 140 -4.00 -54.17 -18.45
C ILE A 140 -3.70 -54.30 -16.95
N SER A 141 -4.55 -55.10 -16.30
CA SER A 141 -4.37 -55.68 -14.96
C SER A 141 -3.72 -57.06 -15.13
N GLY A 142 -2.76 -57.41 -14.28
CA GLY A 142 -2.22 -58.77 -14.13
C GLY A 142 -1.56 -58.84 -12.75
N CYS A 143 -2.23 -59.46 -11.78
CA CYS A 143 -1.92 -60.78 -11.21
C CYS A 143 -0.58 -60.83 -10.48
#